data_AF-A0AAF0D397-F1
#
_entry.id   AF-A0AAF0D397-F1
#
_cell.length_a   1.000
_cell.length_b   1.000
_cell.length_c   1.000
_cell.angle_alpha   90.00
_cell.angle_beta   90.00
_cell.angle_gamma   90.00
#
_symmetry.space_group_name_H-M   'P 1'
#
loop_
_entity.id
_entity.type
_entity.pdbx_description
1 polymer ?
#
loop_
_entity_poly.entity_id
_entity_poly.type
_entity_poly.pdbx_seq_one_letter_code
_entity_poly.pdbx_strand_id
1 'polypeptide(L)'
;MEDVVKTAKECYDNACLLYASRKLDDAEKALKAALKYYETARRGREQYKKEISAILKLLGDVYHLKGEEEKSRNYYERSHKAWDWGST
;
A
#
# COMPACT_ATOMS: atom_id res chain seq x y z
N MET A 1 -20.04 2.30 -2.24
CA MET A 1 -18.82 3.13 -2.10
C MET A 1 -18.07 2.75 -0.83
N GLU A 2 -18.79 2.49 0.27
CA GLU A 2 -18.28 1.78 1.45
C GLU A 2 -17.72 0.38 1.13
N ASP A 3 -18.30 -0.32 0.14
CA ASP A 3 -17.85 -1.64 -0.29
C ASP A 3 -16.39 -1.64 -0.80
N VAL A 4 -15.98 -0.58 -1.49
CA VAL A 4 -14.65 -0.45 -2.09
C VAL A 4 -13.58 -0.29 -1.01
N VAL A 5 -13.88 0.51 0.02
CA VAL A 5 -12.97 0.76 1.15
C VAL A 5 -12.88 -0.47 2.05
N LYS A 6 -14.01 -1.16 2.27
CA LYS A 6 -14.02 -2.44 2.98
C LYS A 6 -13.13 -3.46 2.27
N THR A 7 -13.29 -3.60 0.94
CA THR A 7 -12.48 -4.49 0.12
C THR A 7 -11.00 -4.11 0.18
N ALA A 8 -10.68 -2.82 0.13
CA ALA A 8 -9.30 -2.32 0.25
C ALA A 8 -8.65 -2.75 1.58
N LYS A 9 -9.40 -2.61 2.68
CA LYS A 9 -8.94 -3.01 4.02
C LYS A 9 -8.72 -4.52 4.10
N GLU A 10 -9.64 -5.32 3.58
CA GLU A 10 -9.49 -6.79 3.54
C GLU A 10 -8.25 -7.21 2.73
N CYS A 11 -8.00 -6.55 1.59
CA CYS A 11 -6.78 -6.77 0.81
C CYS A 11 -5.52 -6.39 1.59
N TYR A 12 -5.55 -5.30 2.35
CA TYR A 12 -4.42 -4.87 3.18
C TYR A 12 -4.14 -5.84 4.34
N ASP A 13 -5.17 -6.24 5.09
CA ASP A 13 -5.03 -7.18 6.20
C ASP A 13 -4.49 -8.53 5.71
N ASN A 14 -5.00 -9.04 4.58
CA ASN A 14 -4.48 -10.24 3.94
C ASN A 14 -3.02 -10.08 3.49
N ALA A 15 -2.65 -8.91 2.94
CA ALA A 15 -1.28 -8.64 2.55
C ALA A 15 -0.30 -8.69 3.73
N CYS A 16 -0.70 -8.15 4.89
CA CYS A 16 0.12 -8.21 6.11
C CYS A 16 0.39 -9.65 6.54
N LEU A 17 -0.61 -10.54 6.46
CA LEU A 17 -0.45 -11.96 6.77
C LEU A 17 0.47 -12.67 5.76
N LEU A 18 0.31 -12.37 4.47
CA LEU A 18 1.15 -12.92 3.40
C LEU A 18 2.60 -12.47 3.54
N TYR A 19 2.82 -11.19 3.87
CA TYR A 19 4.14 -10.63 4.15
C TYR A 19 4.80 -11.32 5.35
N ALA A 20 4.08 -11.47 6.46
CA ALA A 20 4.57 -12.19 7.64
C ALA A 20 4.90 -13.66 7.33
N SER A 21 4.17 -14.27 6.39
CA SER A 21 4.42 -15.64 5.90
C SER A 21 5.52 -15.73 4.83
N ARG A 22 6.22 -14.62 4.53
CA ARG A 22 7.23 -14.48 3.45
C ARG A 22 6.73 -14.86 2.05
N LYS A 23 5.41 -14.83 1.82
CA LYS A 23 4.79 -15.00 0.49
C LYS A 23 4.78 -13.67 -0.25
N LEU A 24 5.97 -13.22 -0.64
CA LEU A 24 6.21 -11.86 -1.13
C LEU A 24 5.44 -11.53 -2.42
N ASP A 25 5.31 -12.48 -3.35
CA ASP A 25 4.57 -12.26 -4.61
C ASP A 25 3.06 -12.12 -4.40
N ASP A 26 2.50 -12.88 -3.46
CA ASP A 26 1.08 -12.77 -3.11
C ASP A 26 0.81 -11.49 -2.31
N ALA A 27 1.72 -11.14 -1.39
CA ALA A 27 1.67 -9.88 -0.64
C ALA A 27 1.72 -8.67 -1.60
N GLU A 28 2.61 -8.70 -2.59
CA GLU A 28 2.71 -7.66 -3.63
C GLU A 28 1.39 -7.47 -4.38
N LYS A 29 0.76 -8.56 -4.83
CA LYS A 29 -0.53 -8.52 -5.55
C LYS A 29 -1.63 -7.93 -4.67
N ALA A 30 -1.74 -8.39 -3.42
CA ALA A 30 -2.75 -7.92 -2.48
C ALA A 30 -2.57 -6.42 -2.15
N LEU A 31 -1.32 -5.97 -1.94
CA LEU A 31 -1.02 -4.56 -1.70
C LEU A 31 -1.35 -3.67 -2.90
N LYS A 32 -1.02 -4.09 -4.12
CA LYS A 32 -1.37 -3.34 -5.33
C LYS A 32 -2.89 -3.23 -5.52
N ALA A 33 -3.63 -4.29 -5.20
CA ALA A 33 -5.08 -4.26 -5.22
C ALA A 33 -5.64 -3.27 -4.19
N ALA A 34 -5.18 -3.35 -2.93
CA ALA A 34 -5.56 -2.41 -1.87
C ALA A 34 -5.28 -0.95 -2.26
N LEU A 35 -4.08 -0.67 -2.78
CA LEU A 35 -3.69 0.65 -3.24
C LEU A 35 -4.65 1.19 -4.30
N LYS A 36 -4.96 0.37 -5.31
CA LYS A 36 -5.89 0.74 -6.39
C LYS A 36 -7.28 1.08 -5.85
N TYR A 37 -7.78 0.34 -4.87
CA TYR A 37 -9.08 0.63 -4.26
C TYR A 37 -9.07 1.95 -3.47
N TYR A 38 -8.02 2.20 -2.68
CA TYR A 38 -7.90 3.47 -1.94
C TYR A 38 -7.71 4.68 -2.87
N GLU A 39 -6.96 4.53 -3.97
CA GLU A 39 -6.78 5.61 -4.96
C GLU A 39 -8.05 5.90 -5.79
N THR A 40 -8.90 4.88 -6.01
CA THR A 40 -10.15 5.02 -6.78
C THR A 40 -11.38 5.37 -5.93
N ALA A 41 -11.25 5.35 -4.60
CA ALA A 41 -12.34 5.72 -3.70
C ALA A 41 -12.74 7.19 -3.89
N ARG A 42 -14.02 7.43 -4.23
CA ARG A 42 -14.59 8.75 -4.60
C ARG A 42 -14.46 9.82 -3.51
N ARG A 43 -14.19 9.44 -2.26
CA ARG A 43 -13.91 10.35 -1.12
C ARG A 43 -12.45 10.84 -1.08
N GLY A 44 -11.65 10.48 -2.09
CA GLY A 44 -10.36 11.08 -2.37
C GLY A 44 -9.20 10.41 -1.64
N ARG A 45 -8.01 10.48 -2.27
CA ARG A 45 -6.71 10.13 -1.69
C ARG A 45 -6.47 10.82 -0.34
N GLU A 46 -7.20 11.90 -0.05
CA GLU A 46 -7.01 12.68 1.15
C GLU A 46 -7.49 12.02 2.44
N GLN A 47 -8.64 11.34 2.40
CA GLN A 47 -9.15 10.64 3.57
C GLN A 47 -8.29 9.42 3.91
N TYR A 48 -7.64 8.82 2.91
CA TYR A 48 -6.89 7.58 3.03
C TYR A 48 -5.38 7.77 2.89
N LYS A 49 -4.85 8.98 3.12
CA LYS A 49 -3.40 9.28 3.00
C LYS A 49 -2.56 8.33 3.85
N LYS A 50 -3.03 8.02 5.07
CA LYS A 50 -2.34 7.14 6.02
C LYS A 50 -2.29 5.69 5.51
N GLU A 51 -3.42 5.18 5.04
CA GLU A 51 -3.54 3.83 4.48
C GLU A 51 -2.72 3.68 3.20
N ILE A 52 -2.80 4.67 2.29
CA ILE A 52 -2.00 4.71 1.07
C ILE A 52 -0.51 4.74 1.40
N SER A 53 -0.09 5.58 2.35
CA SER A 53 1.31 5.64 2.80
C SER A 53 1.77 4.29 3.38
N ALA A 54 0.97 3.68 4.26
CA ALA A 54 1.30 2.38 4.84
C ALA A 54 1.42 1.26 3.79
N ILE A 55 0.53 1.23 2.79
CA ILE A 55 0.59 0.27 1.68
C ILE A 55 1.85 0.48 0.84
N LEU A 56 2.17 1.73 0.51
CA LEU A 56 3.38 2.08 -0.26
C LEU A 56 4.64 1.69 0.51
N LYS A 57 4.70 1.93 1.82
CA LYS A 57 5.81 1.46 2.66
C LYS A 57 5.95 -0.06 2.61
N LEU A 58 4.85 -0.80 2.78
CA LEU A 58 4.89 -2.26 2.77
C LEU A 58 5.30 -2.82 1.40
N LEU A 59 4.92 -2.17 0.30
CA LEU A 59 5.45 -2.48 -1.03
C LEU A 59 6.96 -2.24 -1.11
N GLY A 60 7.45 -1.14 -0.54
CA GLY A 60 8.87 -0.87 -0.39
C GLY A 60 9.61 -1.99 0.35
N ASP A 61 9.05 -2.45 1.47
CA ASP A 61 9.58 -3.56 2.27
C ASP A 61 9.58 -4.88 1.47
N VAL A 62 8.50 -5.17 0.74
CA VAL A 62 8.40 -6.37 -0.12
C VAL A 62 9.49 -6.36 -1.20
N TYR A 63 9.65 -5.26 -1.93
CA TYR A 63 10.68 -5.16 -2.97
C TYR A 63 12.10 -5.17 -2.40
N HIS A 64 12.30 -4.60 -1.21
CA HIS A 64 13.57 -4.70 -0.50
C HIS A 64 13.93 -6.17 -0.22
N LEU A 65 12.98 -6.94 0.31
CA LEU A 65 13.19 -8.37 0.58
C LEU A 65 13.38 -9.22 -0.69
N LYS A 66 12.84 -8.78 -1.83
CA LYS A 66 13.07 -9.41 -3.15
C LYS A 66 14.42 -9.02 -3.77
N GLY A 67 15.18 -8.09 -3.17
CA GLY A 67 16.44 -7.57 -3.72
C GLY A 67 16.25 -6.52 -4.83
N GLU A 68 15.03 -6.01 -5.03
CA GLU A 68 14.72 -5.01 -6.05
C GLU A 68 14.82 -3.59 -5.48
N GLU A 69 16.04 -3.14 -5.25
CA GLU A 69 16.33 -1.94 -4.46
C GLU A 69 15.82 -0.63 -5.10
N GLU A 70 15.86 -0.52 -6.43
CA GLU A 70 15.33 0.64 -7.15
C GLU A 70 13.80 0.78 -6.95
N LYS A 71 13.07 -0.32 -7.08
CA LYS A 71 11.62 -0.35 -6.84
C LYS A 71 11.30 -0.05 -5.39
N SER A 72 12.04 -0.65 -4.47
CA SER A 72 11.90 -0.40 -3.03
C SER A 72 12.02 1.09 -2.71
N ARG A 73 13.09 1.74 -3.20
CA ARG A 73 13.32 3.17 -3.01
C ARG A 73 12.20 4.02 -3.62
N ASN A 74 11.71 3.67 -4.80
CA ASN A 74 10.59 4.36 -5.43
C ASN A 74 9.32 4.33 -4.55
N TYR A 75 9.00 3.17 -3.99
CA TYR A 75 7.82 3.02 -3.14
C TYR A 75 7.96 3.75 -1.80
N TYR A 76 9.15 3.75 -1.18
CA TYR A 76 9.39 4.55 0.02
C TYR A 76 9.26 6.05 -0.24
N GLU A 77 9.78 6.55 -1.36
CA GLU A 77 9.64 7.96 -1.71
C GLU A 77 8.17 8.35 -1.90
N ARG A 78 7.39 7.49 -2.58
CA ARG A 78 5.95 7.69 -2.74
C ARG A 78 5.22 7.64 -1.40
N SER A 79 5.61 6.74 -0.49
CA SER A 79 5.08 6.66 0.86
C SER A 79 5.30 7.95 1.64
N HIS A 80 6.51 8.51 1.56
CA HIS A 80 6.86 9.77 2.21
C HIS A 80 6.05 10.94 1.61
N LYS A 81 5.95 11.04 0.29
CA LYS A 81 5.13 12.05 -0.39
C LYS A 81 3.65 11.96 0.02
N ALA A 82 3.11 10.75 0.12
CA ALA A 82 1.72 10.53 0.55
C ALA A 82 1.48 10.97 2.02
N TRP A 83 2.50 10.83 2.88
CA TRP A 83 2.47 11.30 4.27
C TRP A 83 2.57 12.82 4.36
N ASP A 84 3.52 13.40 3.61
CA ASP A 84 3.82 14.84 3.56
C ASP A 84 2.63 15.66 3.02
N TRP A 85 1.90 15.14 2.02
CA TRP A 85 0.69 15.74 1.46
C TRP A 85 -0.43 16.07 2.46
N GLY A 86 -0.37 15.58 3.71
CA GLY A 86 -1.33 15.89 4.77
C GLY A 86 -0.89 16.98 5.75
N SER A 87 0.30 17.55 5.59
CA SER A 87 0.93 18.44 6.58
C SER A 87 0.92 19.93 6.21
N THR A 88 0.26 20.31 5.11
CA THR A 88 0.15 21.69 4.61
C THR A 88 -1.30 22.13 4.55
#